data_AF-A0A5K1FYW3-F1
#
_entry.id   AF-A0A5K1FYW3-F1
#
_cell.length_a   1.000
_cell.length_b   1.000
_cell.length_c   1.000
_cell.angle_alpha   90.00
_cell.angle_beta   90.00
_cell.angle_gamma   90.00
#
_symmetry.space_group_name_H-M   'P 1'
#
loop_
_entity.id
_entity.type
_entity.pdbx_description
1 polymer ?
#
loop_
_entity_poly.entity_id
_entity_poly.type
_entity_poly.pdbx_seq_one_letter_code
_entity_poly.pdbx_strand_id
1 'polypeptide(L)' 'YLDSECNKALLRCLKRFRKSRRKTFKGNTCSVTEVTDIIYTVIEAALIAGGIIHHQ' A
#
# COMPACT_ATOMS: atom_id res chain seq x y z
N TYR A 1 -0.68 9.91 -7.37
CA TYR A 1 -0.96 8.46 -7.29
C TYR A 1 -0.11 7.61 -8.23
N LEU A 2 0.34 8.09 -9.39
CA LEU A 2 1.16 7.28 -10.33
C LEU A 2 2.68 7.47 -10.14
N ASP A 3 3.08 8.38 -9.25
CA ASP A 3 4.49 8.58 -8.91
C ASP A 3 5.12 7.29 -8.38
N SER A 4 6.16 6.82 -9.06
CA SER A 4 6.74 5.51 -8.80
C SER A 4 7.48 5.45 -7.46
N GLU A 5 8.10 6.56 -7.03
CA GLU A 5 8.84 6.62 -5.77
C GLU A 5 7.90 6.52 -4.58
N CYS A 6 6.84 7.33 -4.59
CA CYS A 6 5.79 7.32 -3.56
C CYS A 6 5.13 5.94 -3.45
N ASN A 7 4.75 5.33 -4.58
CA ASN A 7 4.10 4.02 -4.58
C ASN A 7 5.03 2.92 -4.05
N LYS A 8 6.30 2.89 -4.50
CA LYS A 8 7.29 1.93 -3.98
C LYS A 8 7.54 2.13 -2.47
N ALA A 9 7.60 3.38 -2.02
CA ALA A 9 7.79 3.70 -0.60
C ALA A 9 6.60 3.22 0.25
N LEU A 10 5.38 3.43 -0.21
CA LEU A 10 4.18 2.98 0.48
C LEU A 10 4.07 1.44 0.52
N LEU A 11 4.35 0.74 -0.57
CA LEU A 11 4.39 -0.73 -0.58
C LEU A 11 5.43 -1.30 0.42
N ARG A 12 6.61 -0.66 0.53
CA ARG A 12 7.61 -1.03 1.55
C ARG A 12 7.09 -0.78 2.97
N CYS A 13 6.38 0.32 3.19
CA CYS A 13 5.77 0.63 4.48
C CYS A 13 4.74 -0.43 4.89
N LEU A 14 3.81 -0.79 3.99
CA LEU A 14 2.79 -1.82 4.25
C LEU A 14 3.41 -3.19 4.54
N LYS A 15 4.47 -3.59 3.79
CA LYS A 15 5.22 -4.83 4.06
C LYS A 15 5.83 -4.83 5.47
N ARG A 16 6.43 -3.71 5.90
CA ARG A 16 6.98 -3.58 7.27
C ARG A 16 5.89 -3.60 8.33
N PHE A 17 4.77 -2.91 8.09
CA PHE A 17 3.64 -2.87 9.00
C PHE A 17 3.06 -4.27 9.25
N ARG A 18 2.80 -5.05 8.19
CA ARG A 18 2.32 -6.44 8.30
C ARG A 18 3.24 -7.32 9.13
N LYS A 19 4.56 -7.18 8.95
CA LYS A 19 5.57 -7.91 9.75
C LYS A 19 5.57 -7.49 11.22
N SER A 20 5.24 -6.23 11.52
CA SER A 20 5.31 -5.69 12.88
C SER A 20 4.23 -6.24 13.81
N ARG A 21 3.11 -6.75 13.28
CA ARG A 21 1.95 -7.25 14.04
C ARG A 21 1.47 -6.27 15.13
N ARG A 22 1.69 -4.96 14.94
CA ARG A 22 1.30 -3.93 15.91
C ARG A 22 -0.22 -3.85 16.01
N LYS A 23 -0.71 -3.58 17.23
CA LYS A 23 -2.12 -3.34 17.47
C LYS A 23 -2.57 -2.04 16.80
N THR A 24 -3.80 -2.03 16.30
CA THR A 24 -4.48 -0.83 15.82
C THR A 24 -4.99 0.01 17.00
N PHE A 25 -5.51 1.21 16.69
CA PHE A 25 -6.09 2.12 17.68
C PHE A 25 -7.42 1.60 18.24
N LYS A 26 -7.78 2.02 19.46
CA LYS A 26 -9.04 1.64 20.12
C LYS A 26 -10.23 2.20 19.34
N GLY A 27 -11.26 1.37 19.14
CA GLY A 27 -12.46 1.76 18.41
C GLY A 27 -12.35 1.60 16.89
N ASN A 28 -11.23 1.08 16.36
CA ASN A 28 -11.15 0.72 14.96
C ASN A 28 -12.18 -0.36 14.62
N THR A 29 -13.07 -0.05 13.69
CA THR A 29 -14.13 -0.94 13.19
C THR A 29 -13.72 -1.73 11.94
N CYS A 30 -12.55 -1.42 11.36
CA CYS A 30 -12.07 -2.07 10.14
C CYS A 30 -11.12 -3.24 10.47
N SER A 31 -11.19 -4.29 9.66
CA SER A 31 -10.17 -5.34 9.64
C SER A 31 -8.85 -4.75 9.13
N VAL A 32 -7.85 -4.67 10.01
CA VAL A 32 -6.53 -4.13 9.67
C VAL A 32 -5.91 -4.89 8.50
N THR A 33 -6.00 -6.22 8.54
CA THR A 33 -5.47 -7.10 7.48
C THR A 33 -6.12 -6.76 6.14
N GLU A 34 -7.44 -6.77 6.09
CA GLU A 34 -8.23 -6.52 4.88
C GLU A 34 -7.93 -5.15 4.29
N VAL A 35 -7.99 -4.09 5.11
CA VAL A 35 -7.71 -2.72 4.64
C VAL A 35 -6.28 -2.61 4.12
N THR A 36 -5.29 -3.20 4.79
CA THR A 36 -3.91 -3.15 4.29
C THR A 36 -3.69 -3.94 3.00
N ASP A 37 -4.42 -5.04 2.80
CA ASP A 37 -4.39 -5.80 1.55
C ASP A 37 -5.03 -5.01 0.40
N ILE A 38 -6.19 -4.38 0.63
CA ILE A 38 -6.84 -3.52 -0.36
C ILE A 38 -5.92 -2.38 -0.80
N ILE A 39 -5.31 -1.67 0.17
CA ILE A 39 -4.36 -0.59 -0.14
C ILE A 39 -3.16 -1.13 -0.92
N TYR A 40 -2.62 -2.29 -0.52
CA TYR A 40 -1.50 -2.90 -1.22
C TYR A 40 -1.82 -3.16 -2.69
N THR A 41 -2.97 -3.78 -2.98
CA THR A 41 -3.40 -4.10 -4.35
C THR A 41 -3.58 -2.84 -5.20
N VAL A 42 -4.25 -1.81 -4.68
CA VAL A 42 -4.48 -0.57 -5.43
C VAL A 42 -3.16 0.14 -5.75
N ILE A 43 -2.23 0.19 -4.80
CA ILE A 43 -0.95 0.87 -4.99
C ILE A 43 0.00 0.08 -5.90
N GLU A 44 -0.06 -1.24 -5.87
CA GLU A 44 0.67 -2.10 -6.83
C GLU A 44 0.17 -1.86 -8.27
N ALA A 45 -1.15 -1.77 -8.47
CA ALA A 45 -1.73 -1.40 -9.76
C ALA A 45 -1.30 0.02 -10.21
N ALA A 46 -1.32 1.00 -9.29
CA ALA A 46 -0.88 2.36 -9.57
C ALA A 46 0.62 2.44 -9.93
N LEU A 47 1.46 1.60 -9.32
CA LEU A 47 2.88 1.50 -9.65
C LEU A 47 3.10 0.96 -11.07
N ILE A 48 2.36 -0.08 -11.47
CA ILE A 48 2.42 -0.64 -12.82
C ILE A 48 1.95 0.39 -13.84
N ALA A 49 0.78 1.02 -13.60
CA ALA A 49 0.23 2.04 -14.47
C ALA A 49 1.18 3.24 -14.64
N GLY A 50 1.81 3.71 -13.55
CA GLY A 50 2.81 4.76 -13.61
C GLY A 50 4.01 4.37 -14.48
N GLY A 51 4.51 3.14 -14.33
CA GLY A 51 5.59 2.63 -15.19
C GLY A 51 5.22 2.64 -16.67
N ILE A 52 4.02 2.18 -17.04
CA ILE A 52 3.56 2.19 -18.43
C ILE A 52 3.47 3.63 -18.98
N ILE A 53 2.87 4.55 -18.21
CA ILE A 53 2.65 5.94 -18.63
C ILE A 53 3.97 6.70 -18.75
N HIS A 54 4.93 6.48 -17.84
CA HIS A 54 6.24 7.12 -17.91
C HIS A 54 7.17 6.54 -18.99
N HIS A 55 6.80 5.40 -19.60
CA HIS A 55 7.52 4.77 -20.71
C HIS A 55 6.85 4.99 -22.08
N GLN A 56 5.84 5.87 -22.17
CA GLN A 56 5.23 6.35 -23.42
C GLN A 56 5.67 7.78 -23.76
#